data_AF-A0A0B0CYF2-F1
#
_entry.id   AF-A0A0B0CYF2-F1
#
_cell.length_a   1.000
_cell.length_b   1.000
_cell.length_c   1.000
_cell.angle_alpha   90.00
_cell.angle_beta   90.00
_cell.angle_gamma   90.00
#
_symmetry.space_group_name_H-M   'P 1'
#
loop_
_entity.id
_entity.type
_entity.pdbx_description
1 polymer ?
#
loop_
_entity_poly.entity_id
_entity_poly.type
_entity_poly.pdbx_seq_one_letter_code
_entity_poly.pdbx_strand_id
1 'polypeptide(L)'
;MEHFGILSLLPSVLALMLAIWSKRVVPSLLLGILVGTLMIDMQNNGVIHAFLFSIVNLFGAIAGHPADADAGLRGMGLVKGPGRAELVMIVLLLGAFIGVLNKSGGAYAFGQWLADKVRGKKGAQLSTAAMGSSLFTSAYFSSLATGTVFRPIYDRMN
;
A
#
# COMPACT_ATOMS: atom_id res chain seq x y z
N MET A 1 17.03 5.64 -21.38
CA MET A 1 15.68 5.07 -21.21
C MET A 1 14.72 6.03 -21.87
N GLU A 2 13.96 5.60 -22.88
CA GLU A 2 12.92 6.47 -23.44
C GLU A 2 11.91 6.76 -22.34
N HIS A 3 11.79 8.03 -21.97
CA HIS A 3 10.80 8.44 -21.00
C HIS A 3 9.44 8.36 -21.69
N PHE A 4 8.57 7.46 -21.22
CA PHE A 4 7.16 7.35 -21.64
C PHE A 4 6.35 8.65 -21.40
N GLY A 5 6.97 9.79 -21.08
CA GLY A 5 6.32 11.08 -20.88
C GLY A 5 5.10 10.98 -19.96
N ILE A 6 4.00 11.61 -20.38
CA ILE A 6 2.70 11.54 -19.70
C ILE A 6 2.11 10.12 -19.73
N LEU A 7 2.45 9.31 -20.74
CA LEU A 7 1.99 7.91 -20.83
C LEU A 7 2.49 7.05 -19.66
N SER A 8 3.61 7.40 -19.01
CA SER A 8 4.11 6.68 -17.82
C SER A 8 3.16 6.72 -16.62
N LEU A 9 2.26 7.70 -16.57
CA LEU A 9 1.27 7.84 -15.50
C LEU A 9 0.03 6.98 -15.75
N LEU A 10 -0.15 6.46 -16.96
CA LEU A 10 -1.36 5.72 -17.34
C LEU A 10 -1.59 4.48 -16.46
N PRO A 11 -0.59 3.63 -16.16
CA PRO A 11 -0.79 2.47 -15.28
C PRO A 11 -1.22 2.85 -13.86
N SER A 12 -0.61 3.90 -13.27
CA SER A 12 -0.87 4.31 -11.89
C SER A 12 -2.19 5.06 -11.74
N VAL A 13 -2.51 5.96 -12.67
CA VAL A 13 -3.79 6.68 -12.71
C VAL A 13 -4.93 5.71 -12.95
N LEU A 14 -4.77 4.76 -13.87
CA LEU A 14 -5.80 3.76 -14.16
C LEU A 14 -6.03 2.85 -12.94
N ALA A 15 -4.97 2.40 -12.28
CA ALA A 15 -5.09 1.63 -11.03
C ALA A 15 -5.86 2.41 -9.95
N LEU A 16 -5.54 3.69 -9.77
CA LEU A 16 -6.18 4.55 -8.77
C LEU A 16 -7.66 4.79 -9.10
N MET A 17 -7.97 5.16 -10.35
CA MET A 17 -9.36 5.40 -10.78
C MET A 17 -10.20 4.13 -10.66
N LEU A 18 -9.68 2.98 -11.09
CA LEU A 18 -10.37 1.70 -10.95
C LEU A 18 -10.56 1.32 -9.48
N ALA A 19 -9.60 1.60 -8.61
CA ALA A 19 -9.72 1.31 -7.18
C ALA A 19 -10.86 2.11 -6.53
N ILE A 20 -10.99 3.39 -6.90
CA ILE A 20 -12.06 4.27 -6.40
C ILE A 20 -13.41 3.83 -6.94
N TRP A 21 -13.51 3.55 -8.24
CA TRP A 21 -14.79 3.20 -8.87
C TRP A 21 -15.26 1.79 -8.51
N SER A 22 -14.36 0.80 -8.56
CA SER A 22 -14.68 -0.61 -8.31
C SER A 22 -14.80 -0.95 -6.83
N LYS A 23 -14.39 -0.02 -5.93
CA LYS A 23 -14.27 -0.22 -4.47
C LYS A 23 -13.49 -1.50 -4.09
N ARG A 24 -12.61 -1.96 -4.97
CA ARG A 24 -11.83 -3.19 -4.84
C ARG A 24 -10.38 -2.89 -5.23
N VAL A 25 -9.51 -2.83 -4.23
CA VAL A 25 -8.11 -2.42 -4.41
C VAL A 25 -7.31 -3.46 -5.19
N VAL A 26 -7.41 -4.74 -4.80
CA VAL A 26 -6.65 -5.85 -5.40
C VAL A 26 -6.83 -5.95 -6.93
N PRO A 27 -8.05 -6.07 -7.49
CA PRO A 27 -8.21 -6.18 -8.94
C PRO A 27 -7.76 -4.91 -9.68
N SER A 28 -7.90 -3.75 -9.04
CA SER A 28 -7.48 -2.47 -9.64
C SER A 28 -5.96 -2.35 -9.73
N LEU A 29 -5.24 -2.81 -8.70
CA LEU A 29 -3.78 -2.90 -8.74
C LEU A 29 -3.30 -3.91 -9.77
N LEU A 30 -3.95 -5.08 -9.88
CA LEU A 30 -3.59 -6.09 -10.88
C LEU A 30 -3.77 -5.56 -12.31
N LEU A 31 -4.87 -4.86 -12.58
CA LEU A 31 -5.10 -4.24 -13.89
C LEU A 31 -4.09 -3.12 -14.18
N GLY A 32 -3.74 -2.32 -13.18
CA GLY A 32 -2.66 -1.34 -13.30
C GLY A 32 -1.32 -1.97 -13.67
N ILE A 33 -0.94 -3.05 -12.99
CA ILE A 33 0.27 -3.81 -13.30
C ILE A 33 0.20 -4.37 -14.72
N LEU A 34 -0.92 -4.99 -15.12
CA LEU A 34 -1.11 -5.49 -16.49
C LEU A 34 -0.95 -4.41 -17.55
N VAL A 35 -1.55 -3.25 -17.33
CA VAL A 35 -1.44 -2.12 -18.25
C VAL A 35 0.01 -1.62 -18.31
N GLY A 36 0.70 -1.54 -17.17
CA GLY A 36 2.12 -1.18 -17.13
C GLY A 36 3.02 -2.19 -17.84
N THR A 37 2.79 -3.48 -17.66
CA THR A 37 3.58 -4.54 -18.31
C THR A 37 3.31 -4.59 -19.81
N LEU A 38 2.06 -4.38 -20.22
CA LEU A 38 1.64 -4.26 -21.62
C LEU A 38 2.36 -3.09 -22.31
N MET A 39 2.39 -1.92 -21.67
CA MET A 39 3.03 -0.73 -22.25
C MET A 39 4.53 -0.93 -22.51
N ILE A 40 5.22 -1.69 -21.66
CA ILE A 40 6.65 -1.95 -21.79
C ILE A 40 6.96 -2.92 -22.94
N ASP A 41 6.17 -3.98 -23.13
CA ASP A 41 6.43 -5.01 -24.16
C ASP A 41 5.79 -4.69 -25.53
N MET A 42 4.71 -3.90 -25.55
CA MET A 42 4.02 -3.50 -26.78
C MET A 42 4.92 -2.72 -27.74
N GLN A 43 5.92 -1.99 -27.22
CA GLN A 43 6.83 -1.19 -28.03
C GLN A 43 7.81 -2.04 -28.87
N ASN A 44 8.10 -3.28 -28.45
CA ASN A 44 9.13 -4.11 -29.08
C ASN A 44 8.58 -5.30 -29.88
N ASN A 45 7.49 -5.94 -29.42
CA ASN A 45 7.07 -7.26 -29.92
C ASN A 45 5.61 -7.33 -30.43
N GLY A 46 4.88 -6.21 -30.44
CA GLY A 46 3.48 -6.13 -30.88
C GLY A 46 2.45 -6.53 -29.81
N VAL A 47 1.19 -6.14 -30.04
CA VAL A 47 0.11 -6.16 -29.02
C VAL A 47 -0.26 -7.58 -28.53
N ILE A 48 -0.28 -8.56 -29.43
CA ILE A 48 -0.73 -9.93 -29.11
C ILE A 48 0.31 -10.65 -28.23
N HIS A 49 1.60 -10.51 -28.55
CA HIS A 49 2.67 -11.08 -27.74
C HIS A 49 2.72 -10.42 -26.35
N ALA A 50 2.62 -9.09 -26.31
CA ALA A 50 2.63 -8.33 -25.06
C ALA A 50 1.48 -8.72 -24.11
N PHE A 51 0.31 -9.03 -24.66
CA PHE A 51 -0.85 -9.46 -23.88
C PHE A 51 -0.66 -10.85 -23.25
N LEU A 52 -0.22 -11.83 -24.04
CA LEU A 52 0.06 -13.17 -23.54
C LEU A 52 1.20 -13.15 -22.51
N PHE A 53 2.26 -12.39 -22.79
CA PHE A 53 3.40 -12.22 -21.88
C PHE A 53 2.99 -11.55 -20.57
N SER A 54 2.15 -10.51 -20.61
CA SER A 54 1.69 -9.79 -19.41
C SER A 54 0.86 -10.67 -18.48
N ILE A 55 0.01 -11.55 -19.03
CA ILE A 55 -0.80 -12.48 -18.22
C ILE A 55 0.10 -13.51 -17.52
N VAL A 56 1.05 -14.11 -18.25
CA VAL A 56 1.95 -15.13 -17.71
C VAL A 56 2.94 -14.54 -16.71
N ASN A 57 3.44 -13.32 -16.97
CA ASN A 57 4.37 -12.63 -16.08
C ASN A 57 3.72 -11.79 -14.99
N LEU A 58 2.40 -11.73 -14.89
CA LEU A 58 1.72 -11.08 -13.76
C LEU A 58 2.24 -11.65 -12.43
N PHE A 59 2.35 -12.97 -12.35
CA PHE A 59 2.92 -13.66 -11.20
C PHE A 59 4.44 -13.47 -11.11
N GLY A 60 5.17 -13.37 -12.22
CA GLY A 60 6.62 -13.10 -12.22
C GLY A 60 6.99 -11.71 -11.70
N ALA A 61 6.18 -10.70 -12.02
CA ALA A 61 6.29 -9.33 -11.51
C ALA A 61 6.07 -9.27 -9.99
N ILE A 62 5.23 -10.17 -9.45
CA ILE A 62 4.93 -10.26 -8.02
C ILE A 62 5.92 -11.18 -7.29
N ALA A 63 6.24 -12.36 -7.84
CA ALA A 63 6.99 -13.44 -7.20
C ALA A 63 8.51 -13.35 -7.35
N GLY A 64 9.00 -12.63 -8.38
CA GLY A 64 10.43 -12.37 -8.59
C GLY A 64 11.12 -13.32 -9.55
N HIS A 65 11.40 -12.80 -10.75
CA HIS A 65 12.46 -13.28 -11.62
C HIS A 65 13.71 -12.36 -11.46
N PRO A 66 14.90 -12.79 -11.95
CA PRO A 66 16.19 -12.22 -11.58
C PRO A 66 16.27 -10.70 -11.78
N ALA A 67 16.73 -10.04 -10.72
CA ALA A 67 16.95 -8.61 -10.65
C ALA A 67 18.22 -8.23 -11.40
N ASP A 68 18.15 -8.28 -12.72
CA ASP A 68 19.17 -7.70 -13.58
C ASP A 68 18.63 -6.34 -14.06
N ALA A 69 19.39 -5.26 -13.85
CA ALA A 69 19.03 -3.92 -14.31
C ALA A 69 18.83 -3.86 -15.84
N ASP A 70 19.41 -4.83 -16.55
CA ASP A 70 19.34 -4.97 -18.00
C ASP A 70 18.17 -5.86 -18.47
N ALA A 71 17.48 -6.59 -17.57
CA ALA A 71 16.42 -7.55 -17.91
C ALA A 71 14.99 -6.95 -17.93
N GLY A 72 14.84 -5.64 -17.72
CA GLY A 72 13.57 -4.94 -17.82
C GLY A 72 12.50 -5.50 -16.87
N LEU A 73 11.32 -5.83 -17.40
CA LEU A 73 10.14 -6.29 -16.66
C LEU A 73 10.39 -7.51 -15.74
N ARG A 74 11.40 -8.34 -16.08
CA ARG A 74 11.75 -9.56 -15.36
C ARG A 74 12.53 -9.31 -14.06
N GLY A 75 13.11 -8.11 -13.88
CA GLY A 75 13.87 -7.72 -12.69
C GLY A 75 13.09 -6.94 -11.61
N MET A 76 11.78 -6.79 -11.78
CA MET A 76 10.92 -6.05 -10.84
C MET A 76 10.40 -6.88 -9.66
N GLY A 77 11.02 -8.04 -9.40
CA GLY A 77 10.65 -8.91 -8.28
C GLY A 77 10.69 -8.23 -6.91
N LEU A 78 9.73 -8.58 -6.05
CA LEU A 78 9.64 -8.11 -4.66
C LEU A 78 10.70 -8.72 -3.74
N VAL A 79 11.21 -9.92 -4.07
CA VAL A 79 11.87 -10.81 -3.09
C VAL A 79 13.41 -10.71 -3.06
N LYS A 80 14.09 -10.23 -4.10
CA LYS A 80 15.57 -10.28 -4.18
C LYS A 80 16.30 -8.94 -4.06
N GLY A 81 15.60 -7.80 -4.05
CA GLY A 81 16.22 -6.50 -3.82
C GLY A 81 16.30 -6.18 -2.32
N PRO A 82 17.46 -5.75 -1.77
CA PRO A 82 17.64 -5.52 -0.34
C PRO A 82 16.54 -4.62 0.26
N GLY A 83 16.15 -3.54 -0.43
CA GLY A 83 15.09 -2.66 0.04
C GLY A 83 13.64 -3.17 -0.15
N ARG A 84 13.37 -4.09 -1.09
CA ARG A 84 12.00 -4.58 -1.35
C ARG A 84 11.62 -5.74 -0.43
N ALA A 85 12.55 -6.65 -0.17
CA ALA A 85 12.36 -7.74 0.77
C ALA A 85 12.19 -7.20 2.21
N GLU A 86 12.94 -6.16 2.56
CA GLU A 86 12.80 -5.44 3.83
C GLU A 86 11.39 -4.86 3.99
N LEU A 87 10.81 -4.24 2.96
CA LEU A 87 9.42 -3.75 3.00
C LEU A 87 8.42 -4.87 3.29
N VAL A 88 8.56 -6.03 2.63
CA VAL A 88 7.67 -7.18 2.87
C VAL A 88 7.81 -7.65 4.32
N MET A 89 9.04 -7.77 4.83
CA MET A 89 9.31 -8.18 6.20
C MET A 89 8.70 -7.20 7.21
N ILE A 90 8.89 -5.89 7.02
CA ILE A 90 8.33 -4.84 7.89
C ILE A 90 6.80 -4.90 7.88
N VAL A 91 6.14 -5.06 6.73
CA VAL A 91 4.68 -5.14 6.64
C VAL A 91 4.14 -6.39 7.38
N LEU A 92 4.81 -7.54 7.25
CA LEU A 92 4.43 -8.76 7.97
C LEU A 92 4.60 -8.61 9.49
N LEU A 93 5.74 -8.10 9.94
CA LEU A 93 6.00 -7.86 11.36
C LEU A 93 5.02 -6.85 11.96
N LEU A 94 4.72 -5.79 11.22
CA LEU A 94 3.75 -4.78 11.63
C LEU A 94 2.33 -5.36 11.71
N GLY A 95 1.94 -6.20 10.75
CA GLY A 95 0.68 -6.94 10.80
C GLY A 95 0.56 -7.84 12.03
N ALA A 96 1.62 -8.58 12.35
CA ALA A 96 1.68 -9.41 13.56
C ALA A 96 1.61 -8.55 14.84
N PHE A 97 2.35 -7.45 14.90
CA PHE A 97 2.34 -6.52 16.02
C PHE A 97 0.95 -5.91 16.25
N ILE A 98 0.27 -5.46 15.18
CA ILE A 98 -1.11 -4.95 15.27
C ILE A 98 -2.06 -6.04 15.78
N GLY A 99 -1.90 -7.29 15.32
CA GLY A 99 -2.69 -8.42 15.81
C GLY A 99 -2.52 -8.65 17.31
N VAL A 100 -1.29 -8.61 17.81
CA VAL A 100 -0.99 -8.70 19.25
C VAL A 100 -1.54 -7.50 20.01
N LEU A 101 -1.37 -6.28 19.48
CA LEU A 101 -1.85 -5.03 20.10
C LEU A 101 -3.37 -5.00 20.24
N ASN A 102 -4.10 -5.52 19.25
CA ASN A 102 -5.55 -5.64 19.28
C ASN A 102 -5.99 -6.72 20.29
N LYS A 103 -5.31 -7.88 20.33
CA LYS A 103 -5.67 -8.98 21.22
C LYS A 103 -5.28 -8.74 22.68
N SER A 104 -4.22 -7.98 22.94
CA SER A 104 -3.79 -7.59 24.29
C SER A 104 -4.65 -6.50 24.93
N GLY A 105 -5.56 -5.88 24.17
CA GLY A 105 -6.32 -4.72 24.62
C GLY A 105 -5.48 -3.45 24.73
N GLY A 106 -4.21 -3.47 24.29
CA GLY A 106 -3.30 -2.32 24.39
C GLY A 106 -3.81 -1.09 23.63
N ALA A 107 -4.38 -1.28 22.44
CA ALA A 107 -4.99 -0.19 21.68
C ALA A 107 -6.18 0.45 22.42
N TYR A 108 -7.00 -0.35 23.10
CA TYR A 108 -8.15 0.11 23.86
C TYR A 108 -7.74 0.83 25.16
N ALA A 109 -6.80 0.26 25.91
CA ALA A 109 -6.26 0.87 27.13
C ALA A 109 -5.53 2.19 26.83
N PHE A 110 -4.76 2.25 25.74
CA PHE A 110 -4.12 3.47 25.27
C PHE A 110 -5.17 4.52 24.84
N GLY A 111 -6.23 4.10 24.14
CA GLY A 111 -7.35 4.96 23.79
C GLY A 111 -8.08 5.55 25.01
N GLN A 112 -8.31 4.77 26.07
CA GLN A 112 -8.90 5.28 27.32
C GLN A 112 -7.98 6.26 28.05
N TRP A 113 -6.69 5.95 28.16
CA TRP A 113 -5.71 6.87 28.75
C TRP A 113 -5.66 8.20 27.98
N LEU A 114 -5.73 8.14 26.65
CA LEU A 114 -5.78 9.33 25.80
C LEU A 114 -7.11 10.07 25.98
N ALA A 115 -8.23 9.36 26.11
CA ALA A 115 -9.56 9.94 26.35
C ALA A 115 -9.60 10.74 27.66
N ASP A 116 -8.93 10.28 28.70
CA ASP A 116 -8.90 10.96 30.00
C ASP A 116 -8.05 12.25 29.94
N LYS A 117 -7.05 12.29 29.06
CA LYS A 117 -6.17 13.46 28.85
C LYS A 117 -6.76 14.48 27.89
N VAL A 118 -7.49 14.02 26.87
CA VAL A 118 -8.01 14.87 25.78
C VAL A 118 -9.46 15.25 26.06
N ARG A 119 -9.68 16.52 26.45
CA ARG A 119 -11.02 17.06 26.71
C ARG A 119 -11.49 17.97 25.56
N GLY A 120 -12.61 17.59 24.94
CA GLY A 120 -13.33 18.38 23.95
C GLY A 120 -12.95 18.14 22.48
N LYS A 121 -13.83 18.61 21.58
CA LYS A 121 -13.78 18.34 20.13
C LYS A 121 -12.49 18.81 19.44
N LYS A 122 -11.98 20.00 19.81
CA LYS A 122 -10.72 20.54 19.26
C LYS A 122 -9.49 19.75 19.71
N GLY A 123 -9.49 19.29 20.97
CA GLY A 123 -8.41 18.46 21.51
C GLY A 123 -8.35 17.10 20.82
N ALA A 124 -9.50 16.46 20.60
CA ALA A 124 -9.58 15.19 19.89
C ALA A 124 -9.00 15.29 18.46
N GLN A 125 -9.40 16.32 17.71
CA GLN A 125 -8.89 16.54 16.35
C GLN A 125 -7.38 16.78 16.31
N LEU A 126 -6.85 17.62 17.21
CA LEU A 126 -5.41 17.88 17.32
C LEU A 126 -4.62 16.63 17.70
N SER A 127 -5.10 15.85 18.66
CA SER A 127 -4.46 14.61 19.06
C SER A 127 -4.51 13.54 17.96
N THR A 128 -5.61 13.45 17.20
CA THR A 128 -5.72 12.55 16.04
C THR A 128 -4.69 12.93 14.97
N ALA A 129 -4.58 14.22 14.64
CA ALA A 129 -3.61 14.72 13.67
C ALA A 129 -2.17 14.48 14.14
N ALA A 130 -1.88 14.75 15.41
CA ALA A 130 -0.55 14.53 16.01
C ALA A 130 -0.15 13.05 15.96
N MET A 131 -1.05 12.14 16.37
CA MET A 131 -0.77 10.70 16.36
C MET A 131 -0.59 10.17 14.93
N GLY A 132 -1.43 10.59 13.98
CA GLY A 132 -1.27 10.23 12.57
C GLY A 132 0.06 10.70 11.99
N SER A 133 0.50 11.90 12.38
CA SER A 133 1.78 12.49 11.96
C SER A 133 2.98 11.79 12.60
N SER A 134 2.91 11.43 13.88
CA SER A 134 3.96 10.65 14.56
C SER A 134 4.12 9.25 13.98
N LEU A 135 3.04 8.66 13.44
CA LEU A 135 3.04 7.32 12.85
C LEU A 135 3.26 7.30 11.32
N PHE A 136 3.73 8.40 10.72
CA PHE A 136 3.83 8.52 9.26
C PHE A 136 4.72 7.45 8.59
N THR A 137 5.60 6.80 9.35
CA THR A 137 6.49 5.71 8.89
C THR A 137 5.74 4.61 8.14
N SER A 138 4.45 4.40 8.42
CA SER A 138 3.62 3.46 7.66
C SER A 138 2.19 3.98 7.49
N ALA A 139 1.75 4.11 6.23
CA ALA A 139 0.39 4.54 5.90
C ALA A 139 -0.69 3.57 6.42
N TYR A 140 -0.40 2.26 6.40
CA TYR A 140 -1.33 1.24 6.90
C TYR A 140 -1.42 1.23 8.43
N PHE A 141 -0.29 1.34 9.13
CA PHE A 141 -0.30 1.36 10.59
C PHE A 141 -0.85 2.66 11.14
N SER A 142 -0.49 3.81 10.57
CA SER A 142 -1.01 5.11 10.97
C SER A 142 -2.55 5.13 10.90
N SER A 143 -3.13 4.72 9.76
CA SER A 143 -4.60 4.70 9.61
C SER A 143 -5.31 3.70 10.53
N LEU A 144 -4.76 2.49 10.69
CA LEU A 144 -5.35 1.47 11.57
C LEU A 144 -5.20 1.81 13.06
N ALA A 145 -4.00 2.19 13.51
CA ALA A 145 -3.72 2.49 14.91
C ALA A 145 -4.44 3.75 15.37
N THR A 146 -4.43 4.82 14.56
CA THR A 146 -5.19 6.04 14.87
C THR A 146 -6.69 5.75 14.87
N GLY A 147 -7.20 4.95 13.91
CA GLY A 147 -8.60 4.55 13.88
C GLY A 147 -9.05 3.76 15.12
N THR A 148 -8.29 2.77 15.57
CA THR A 148 -8.64 1.94 16.74
C THR A 148 -8.53 2.70 18.06
N VAL A 149 -7.53 3.58 18.21
CA VAL A 149 -7.27 4.34 19.44
C VAL A 149 -8.29 5.47 19.63
N PHE A 150 -8.66 6.18 18.56
CA PHE A 150 -9.54 7.35 18.68
C PHE A 150 -11.04 7.02 18.63
N ARG A 151 -11.43 5.83 18.17
CA ARG A 151 -12.85 5.41 18.17
C ARG A 151 -13.57 5.62 19.51
N PRO A 152 -13.06 5.13 20.66
CA PRO A 152 -13.71 5.37 21.96
C PRO A 152 -13.73 6.84 22.41
N ILE A 153 -12.81 7.67 21.92
CA ILE A 153 -12.75 9.11 22.26
C ILE A 153 -13.87 9.86 21.55
N TYR A 154 -14.04 9.61 20.25
CA TYR A 154 -15.11 10.23 19.47
C TYR A 154 -16.49 9.70 19.86
N ASP A 155 -16.60 8.41 20.21
CA ASP A 155 -17.86 7.82 20.69
C ASP A 155 -18.34 8.43 22.03
N ARG A 156 -17.44 8.94 22.88
CA ARG A 156 -17.80 9.67 24.12
C ARG A 156 -18.19 11.13 23.89
N MET A 157 -17.81 11.72 22.74
CA MET A 157 -18.00 13.14 22.43
C MET A 157 -19.25 13.42 21.60
N ASN A 158 -19.98 12.37 21.23
CA ASN A 158 -21.25 12.41 20.51
C ASN A 158 -22.38 11.98 21.45
#